data_AF-W7BMS0-F1
#
_entry.id   AF-W7BMS0-F1
#
_cell.length_a   1.000
_cell.length_b   1.000
_cell.length_c   1.000
_cell.angle_alpha   90.00
_cell.angle_beta   90.00
_cell.angle_gamma   90.00
#
_symmetry.space_group_name_H-M   'P 1'
#
loop_
_entity.id
_entity.type
_entity.pdbx_description
1 polymer ?
#
loop_
_entity_poly.entity_id
_entity_poly.type
_entity_poly.pdbx_seq_one_letter_code
_entity_poly.pdbx_strand_id
1 'polypeptide(L)' 'MGLYLEFPALDKDFPMRSFTNEGGVIVYPHWHKEIELIYVIEGRLNLGVNDVPIQMAEGEIYVINGGDVHYFLGIAEQ' A
#
# COMPACT_ATOMS: atom_id res chain seq x y z
N MET A 1 -0.09 7.56 17.77
CA MET A 1 -0.18 6.74 16.55
C MET A 1 1.19 6.12 16.34
N GLY A 2 1.29 4.78 16.19
CA GLY A 2 2.58 4.08 16.19
C GLY A 2 2.78 3.29 14.90
N LEU A 3 4.04 3.21 14.46
CA LEU A 3 4.48 2.24 13.46
C LEU A 3 4.22 0.82 13.98
N TYR A 4 3.66 -0.04 13.14
CA TYR A 4 3.46 -1.45 13.49
C TYR A 4 4.00 -2.37 12.40
N LEU A 5 4.37 -3.58 12.83
CA LEU A 5 4.71 -4.70 11.95
C LEU A 5 3.42 -5.47 11.62
N GLU A 6 3.09 -5.57 10.33
CA GLU A 6 2.00 -6.42 9.85
C GLU A 6 2.51 -7.84 9.59
N PHE A 7 1.69 -8.82 9.96
CA PHE A 7 1.87 -10.23 9.58
C PHE A 7 0.71 -10.64 8.67
N PRO A 8 0.86 -10.54 7.34
CA PRO A 8 -0.20 -10.91 6.43
C PRO A 8 -0.47 -12.42 6.52
N ALA A 9 -1.75 -12.80 6.55
CA ALA A 9 -2.15 -14.19 6.45
C ALA A 9 -2.03 -14.64 5.00
N LEU A 10 -0.95 -15.35 4.69
CA LEU A 10 -0.64 -15.84 3.34
C LEU A 10 -0.79 -17.36 3.25
N ASP A 11 -1.15 -17.82 2.06
CA ASP A 11 -1.12 -19.24 1.73
C ASP A 11 0.32 -19.76 1.80
N LYS A 12 0.52 -20.97 2.33
CA LYS A 12 1.87 -21.53 2.55
C LYS A 12 2.50 -22.09 1.28
N ASP A 13 1.68 -22.59 0.36
CA ASP A 13 2.11 -23.19 -0.89
C ASP A 13 2.29 -22.12 -1.97
N PHE A 14 1.55 -21.02 -1.86
CA PHE A 14 1.69 -19.85 -2.71
C PHE A 14 1.49 -18.53 -1.94
N PRO A 15 2.55 -17.98 -1.30
CA PRO A 15 2.45 -16.86 -0.35
C PRO A 15 2.21 -15.52 -1.05
N MET A 16 1.00 -15.36 -1.59
CA MET A 16 0.54 -14.18 -2.31
C MET A 16 -0.88 -13.84 -1.84
N ARG A 17 -1.15 -12.53 -1.68
CA ARG A 17 -2.48 -11.99 -1.46
C ARG A 17 -2.73 -10.89 -2.48
N SER A 18 -3.88 -10.90 -3.13
CA SER A 18 -4.33 -9.83 -4.02
C SER A 18 -5.75 -9.44 -3.69
N PHE A 19 -6.03 -8.14 -3.62
CA PHE A 19 -7.37 -7.59 -3.40
C PHE A 19 -7.48 -6.20 -4.03
N THR A 20 -8.70 -5.75 -4.28
CA THR A 20 -9.01 -4.38 -4.69
C THR A 20 -9.51 -3.59 -3.48
N ASN A 21 -9.15 -2.32 -3.40
CA ASN A 21 -9.67 -1.37 -2.42
C ASN A 21 -10.37 -0.23 -3.16
N GLU A 22 -11.58 0.14 -2.74
CA GLU A 22 -12.38 1.21 -3.36
C GLU A 22 -11.86 2.63 -3.05
N GLY A 23 -10.80 2.75 -2.25
CA GLY A 23 -10.30 4.02 -1.75
C GLY A 23 -11.07 4.50 -0.52
N GLY A 24 -10.77 5.71 -0.05
CA GLY A 24 -11.47 6.35 1.08
C GLY A 24 -11.06 5.89 2.48
N VAL A 25 -10.26 4.82 2.62
CA VAL A 25 -9.73 4.37 3.90
C VAL A 25 -8.28 4.82 4.07
N ILE A 26 -7.96 5.35 5.25
CA ILE A 26 -6.57 5.63 5.65
C ILE A 26 -5.97 4.33 6.17
N VAL A 27 -4.82 3.97 5.62
CA VAL A 27 -3.99 2.89 6.16
C VAL A 27 -2.81 3.55 6.85
N TYR A 28 -2.70 3.31 8.16
CA TYR A 28 -1.65 3.90 8.98
C TYR A 28 -0.26 3.34 8.61
N PRO A 29 0.83 4.07 8.93
CA PRO A 29 2.18 3.61 8.68
C PRO A 29 2.47 2.23 9.26
N HIS A 30 2.88 1.32 8.40
CA HIS A 30 3.23 -0.05 8.75
C HIS A 30 4.32 -0.57 7.81
N TRP A 31 4.82 -1.76 8.13
CA TRP A 31 5.76 -2.47 7.28
C TRP A 31 5.53 -3.97 7.44
N HIS A 32 5.95 -4.72 6.44
CA HIS A 32 5.97 -6.17 6.42
C HIS A 32 7.16 -6.66 5.58
N LYS A 33 7.44 -7.96 5.60
CA LYS A 33 8.66 -8.52 4.98
C LYS A 33 8.48 -8.76 3.49
N GLU A 34 7.24 -8.85 3.05
CA GLU A 34 6.85 -9.16 1.69
C GLU A 34 7.00 -7.95 0.78
N ILE A 35 7.25 -8.20 -0.51
CA ILE A 35 7.16 -7.18 -1.55
C ILE A 35 5.68 -6.92 -1.82
N GLU A 36 5.29 -5.65 -1.88
CA GLU A 36 3.93 -5.25 -2.24
C GLU A 36 3.91 -4.48 -3.56
N LEU A 37 2.92 -4.80 -4.40
CA LEU A 37 2.68 -4.16 -5.68
C LEU A 37 1.39 -3.35 -5.57
N ILE A 38 1.51 -2.05 -5.78
CA ILE A 38 0.38 -1.12 -5.78
C ILE A 38 0.10 -0.72 -7.22
N TYR A 39 -1.12 -0.96 -7.67
CA TYR A 39 -1.58 -0.60 -9.00
C TYR A 39 -2.85 0.25 -8.91
N VAL A 40 -2.85 1.42 -9.55
CA VAL A 40 -4.02 2.30 -9.57
C VAL A 40 -4.93 1.89 -10.73
N ILE A 41 -6.04 1.22 -10.40
CA ILE A 41 -7.03 0.78 -11.39
C ILE A 41 -7.79 1.98 -11.97
N GLU A 42 -8.17 2.95 -11.12
CA GLU A 42 -8.92 4.15 -11.49
C GLU A 42 -8.54 5.30 -10.55
N GLY A 43 -8.49 6.53 -11.06
CA GLY A 43 -8.30 7.74 -10.25
C GLY A 43 -6.85 8.01 -9.84
N ARG A 44 -6.63 8.38 -8.57
CA ARG A 44 -5.32 8.76 -8.01
C ARG A 44 -5.11 8.18 -6.62
N LEU A 45 -3.86 7.89 -6.28
CA LEU A 45 -3.48 7.40 -4.96
C LEU A 45 -2.36 8.26 -4.36
N ASN A 46 -2.51 8.60 -3.08
CA ASN A 46 -1.46 9.21 -2.28
C ASN A 46 -0.80 8.12 -1.42
N LEU A 47 0.42 7.74 -1.80
CA LEU A 47 1.25 6.76 -1.11
C LEU A 47 2.38 7.49 -0.39
N GLY A 48 2.75 7.03 0.80
CA GLY A 48 4.02 7.40 1.41
C GLY A 48 4.90 6.17 1.59
N VAL A 49 6.17 6.27 1.22
CA VAL A 49 7.18 5.21 1.45
C VAL A 49 8.42 5.84 2.07
N ASN A 50 8.82 5.38 3.26
CA ASN A 50 9.97 5.90 4.02
C ASN A 50 9.99 7.44 4.09
N ASP A 51 8.85 8.03 4.46
CA ASP A 51 8.61 9.48 4.54
C ASP A 51 8.70 10.24 3.21
N VAL A 52 8.78 9.55 2.07
CA VAL A 52 8.70 10.14 0.74
C VAL A 52 7.27 10.06 0.22
N PRO A 53 6.59 11.20 0.02
CA PRO A 53 5.25 11.22 -0.57
C PRO A 53 5.32 10.96 -2.07
N ILE A 54 4.44 10.10 -2.55
CA ILE A 54 4.32 9.65 -3.93
C ILE A 54 2.86 9.82 -4.35
N GLN A 55 2.64 10.50 -5.47
CA GLN A 55 1.33 10.55 -6.13
C GLN A 55 1.35 9.60 -7.32
N MET A 56 0.39 8.68 -7.33
CA MET A 56 0.18 7.75 -8.43
C MET A 56 -1.13 8.08 -9.15
N ALA A 57 -1.14 7.92 -10.47
CA ALA A 57 -2.29 8.05 -11.34
C ALA A 57 -2.72 6.70 -11.92
N GLU A 58 -3.92 6.65 -12.48
CA GLU A 58 -4.46 5.50 -13.20
C GLU A 58 -3.44 4.86 -14.16
N GLY A 59 -3.32 3.54 -14.08
CA GLY A 59 -2.40 2.74 -14.89
C GLY A 59 -0.97 2.68 -14.35
N GLU A 60 -0.62 3.44 -13.31
CA GLU A 60 0.71 3.39 -12.70
C GLU A 60 0.85 2.26 -11.70
N ILE A 61 2.06 1.71 -11.63
CA ILE A 61 2.46 0.67 -10.68
C ILE A 61 3.62 1.16 -9.81
N TYR A 62 3.56 0.87 -8.52
CA TYR A 62 4.65 1.09 -7.58
C TYR A 62 4.99 -0.21 -6.86
N VAL A 63 6.28 -0.46 -6.65
CA VAL A 63 6.78 -1.65 -5.96
C VAL A 63 7.40 -1.20 -4.64
N ILE A 64 6.85 -1.70 -3.54
CA ILE A 64 7.33 -1.44 -2.19
C ILE A 64 8.21 -2.62 -1.77
N ASN A 65 9.45 -2.36 -1.35
CA ASN A 65 10.33 -3.44 -0.89
C ASN A 65 9.90 -3.91 0.50
N GLY A 66 10.18 -5.17 0.79
CA GLY A 66 10.05 -5.70 2.14
C GLY A 66 10.88 -4.90 3.13
N GLY A 67 10.26 -4.48 4.23
CA GLY A 67 10.89 -3.66 5.27
C GLY A 67 10.71 -2.14 5.09
N ASP A 68 10.27 -1.66 3.92
CA ASP A 68 9.98 -0.24 3.73
C ASP A 68 8.69 0.13 4.47
N VAL A 69 8.75 1.20 5.27
CA VAL A 69 7.57 1.73 5.95
C VAL A 69 6.69 2.43 4.94
N HIS A 70 5.41 2.10 4.91
CA HIS A 70 4.49 2.71 3.96
C HIS A 70 3.10 2.95 4.55
N TYR A 71 2.36 3.89 3.94
CA TYR A 71 1.01 4.27 4.34
C TYR A 71 0.21 4.76 3.13
N PHE A 72 -1.11 4.66 3.24
CA PHE A 72 -2.05 5.08 2.19
C PHE A 72 -2.94 6.17 2.75
N LEU A 73 -2.96 7.33 2.10
CA LEU A 73 -3.86 8.41 2.44
C LEU A 73 -5.11 8.26 1.58
N GLY A 74 -6.26 8.07 2.21
CA GLY A 74 -7.55 8.06 1.52
C GLY A 74 -7.69 9.34 0.68
N ILE A 75 -8.13 9.18 -0.56
CA ILE A 75 -8.52 10.30 -1.41
C ILE A 75 -9.80 10.88 -0.81
N ALA A 76 -9.74 12.11 -0.29
CA ALA A 76 -10.94 12.91 -0.14
C ALA A 76 -11.36 13.30 -1.55
N GLU A 77 -12.56 12.90 -1.97
CA GLU A 77 -13.16 13.40 -3.22
C GLU A 77 -13.03 14.94 -3.28
N GLN A 78 -12.65 15.45 -4.45
CA GLN A 78 -13.05 16.80 -4.89
C GLN A 78 -14.02 16.63 -6.04
#